data_AF-A0AAD8C5P1-F1
#
_entry.id   AF-A0AAD8C5P1-F1
#
_cell.length_a   1.000
_cell.length_b   1.000
_cell.length_c   1.000
_cell.angle_alpha   90.00
_cell.angle_beta   90.00
_cell.angle_gamma   90.00
#
_symmetry.space_group_name_H-M   'P 1'
#
loop_
_entity.id
_entity.type
_entity.pdbx_description
1 polymer ?
#
loop_
_entity_poly.entity_id
_entity_poly.type
_entity_poly.pdbx_seq_one_letter_code
_entity_poly.pdbx_strand_id
1 'polypeptide(L)'
;YVRGETYPKYNITVVSAKCADSGLIPCDVDKVQCFHNKSRCNSVPDCDNGRDESPEFCECRGNQFRCNITHCINILSRCDGRRDCADGRDEENC
;
A
#
# COMPACT_ATOMS: atom_id res chain seq x y z
N TYR A 1 13.99 23.04 -24.33
CA TYR A 1 13.69 23.66 -23.03
C TYR A 1 12.20 23.46 -22.78
N VAL A 2 11.81 22.31 -22.24
CA VAL A 2 10.39 21.95 -22.15
C VAL A 2 9.76 22.63 -20.94
N ARG A 3 8.69 23.37 -21.26
CA ARG A 3 7.85 24.19 -20.40
C ARG A 3 7.27 23.38 -19.25
N GLY A 4 7.19 24.03 -18.09
CA GLY A 4 6.45 23.52 -16.94
C GLY A 4 4.97 23.37 -17.26
N GLU A 5 4.40 22.25 -16.81
CA GLU A 5 2.98 21.98 -16.79
C GLU A 5 2.54 22.08 -15.32
N THR A 6 1.82 23.15 -15.00
CA THR A 6 1.07 23.30 -13.75
C THR A 6 -0.21 22.48 -13.85
N TYR A 7 -0.44 21.54 -12.94
CA TYR A 7 -1.73 20.85 -12.77
C TYR A 7 -2.48 21.42 -11.56
N PRO A 8 -3.48 22.30 -11.76
CA PRO A 8 -4.10 23.07 -10.69
C PRO A 8 -5.41 22.43 -10.20
N LYS A 9 -5.38 21.20 -9.65
CA LYS A 9 -6.48 20.62 -8.83
C LYS A 9 -6.10 19.49 -7.87
N TYR A 10 -4.87 19.01 -7.91
CA TYR A 10 -4.37 18.02 -6.96
C TYR A 10 -2.92 18.43 -6.65
N ASN A 11 -2.54 18.48 -5.38
CA ASN A 11 -1.17 18.83 -4.97
C ASN A 11 -0.19 17.70 -5.37
N ILE A 12 0.11 17.54 -6.65
CA ILE A 12 1.15 16.63 -7.13
C ILE A 12 2.49 17.36 -7.02
N THR A 13 3.21 17.05 -5.95
CA THR A 13 4.63 17.36 -5.82
C THR A 13 5.37 16.63 -6.95
N VAL A 14 6.38 17.28 -7.54
CA VAL A 14 7.19 16.80 -8.70
C VAL A 14 7.71 15.36 -8.52
N VAL A 15 7.83 14.92 -7.28
CA VAL A 15 8.18 13.56 -6.83
C VAL A 15 7.22 12.48 -7.35
N SER A 16 5.90 12.67 -7.20
CA SER A 16 4.90 11.68 -7.63
C SER A 16 4.90 11.49 -9.14
N ALA A 17 5.17 12.56 -9.91
CA ALA A 17 5.27 12.48 -11.37
C ALA A 17 6.49 11.69 -11.84
N LYS A 18 7.62 11.75 -11.11
CA LYS A 18 8.84 10.97 -11.41
C LYS A 18 8.61 9.48 -11.22
N CYS A 19 7.97 9.08 -10.12
CA CYS A 19 7.65 7.68 -9.89
C CYS A 19 6.58 7.19 -10.89
N ALA A 20 5.57 8.02 -11.19
CA ALA A 20 4.50 7.67 -12.13
C ALA A 20 5.00 7.44 -13.57
N ASP A 21 5.99 8.21 -14.04
CA ASP A 21 6.60 8.01 -15.37
C ASP A 21 7.26 6.62 -15.50
N SER A 22 7.79 6.10 -14.39
CA SER A 22 8.38 4.76 -14.30
C SER A 22 7.36 3.67 -13.88
N GLY A 23 6.08 4.01 -13.70
CA GLY A 23 5.07 3.07 -13.18
C GLY A 23 5.29 2.63 -11.74
N LEU A 24 6.07 3.41 -10.97
CA LEU A 24 6.40 3.19 -9.57
C LEU A 24 5.53 4.08 -8.68
N ILE A 25 5.42 3.69 -7.41
CA ILE A 25 4.64 4.40 -6.39
C ILE A 25 5.62 5.19 -5.51
N PRO A 26 5.37 6.49 -5.25
CA PRO A 26 6.22 7.27 -4.36
C PRO A 26 6.02 6.84 -2.90
N CYS A 27 7.13 6.67 -2.17
CA CYS A 27 7.14 6.41 -0.73
C CYS A 27 6.69 7.62 0.09
N ASP A 28 6.95 8.83 -0.39
CA ASP A 28 6.61 10.07 0.30
C ASP A 28 6.31 11.19 -0.71
N VAL A 29 5.69 12.28 -0.24
CA VAL A 29 5.38 13.44 -1.09
C VAL A 29 6.61 14.29 -1.38
N ASP A 30 7.64 14.23 -0.53
CA ASP A 30 8.84 15.08 -0.65
C ASP A 30 10.12 14.29 -1.03
N LYS A 31 10.12 12.95 -0.85
CA LYS A 31 11.28 12.10 -1.21
C LYS A 31 11.08 11.38 -2.54
N VAL A 32 12.08 11.51 -3.43
CA VAL A 32 12.19 10.75 -4.70
C VAL A 32 12.63 9.30 -4.46
N GLN A 33 11.88 8.62 -3.60
CA GLN A 33 12.01 7.19 -3.37
C GLN A 33 10.72 6.53 -3.86
N CYS A 34 10.87 5.57 -4.76
CA CYS A 34 9.75 4.90 -5.38
C CYS A 34 9.88 3.39 -5.20
N PHE A 35 8.75 2.71 -5.11
CA PHE A 35 8.68 1.26 -5.00
C PHE A 35 7.67 0.71 -6.00
N HIS A 36 7.72 -0.60 -6.26
CA HIS A 36 6.77 -1.23 -7.15
C HIS A 36 5.42 -1.47 -6.46
N ASN A 37 4.33 -1.48 -7.24
CA ASN A 37 3.02 -1.89 -6.74
C ASN A 37 3.01 -3.30 -6.12
N LYS A 38 3.93 -4.19 -6.54
CA LYS A 38 4.12 -5.52 -5.95
C LYS A 38 4.78 -5.49 -4.56
N SER A 39 5.49 -4.40 -4.28
CA SER A 39 6.15 -4.16 -3.00
C SER A 39 5.23 -3.47 -2.00
N ARG A 40 3.97 -3.19 -2.38
CA ARG A 40 2.99 -2.70 -1.43
C ARG A 40 2.49 -3.86 -0.58
N CYS A 41 2.65 -3.76 0.74
CA CYS A 41 2.18 -4.76 1.71
C CYS A 41 2.78 -6.15 1.48
N ASN A 42 4.04 -6.24 1.07
CA ASN A 42 4.73 -7.50 0.81
C ASN A 42 5.48 -8.05 2.05
N SER A 43 5.28 -7.45 3.23
CA SER A 43 6.00 -7.71 4.48
C SER A 43 7.50 -7.40 4.44
N VAL A 44 7.95 -6.63 3.45
CA VAL A 44 9.32 -6.16 3.29
C VAL A 44 9.27 -4.63 3.21
N PRO A 45 9.93 -3.89 4.11
CA PRO A 45 10.00 -2.44 3.99
C PRO A 45 10.92 -2.08 2.81
N ASP A 46 10.32 -1.77 1.66
CA ASP A 46 11.00 -1.22 0.49
C ASP A 46 11.21 0.30 0.65
N CYS A 47 10.36 0.98 1.44
CA CYS A 47 10.60 2.38 1.78
C CYS A 47 11.46 2.54 3.04
N ASP A 48 12.40 3.50 3.04
CA ASP A 48 13.16 3.96 4.21
C ASP A 48 12.31 4.20 5.48
N ASN A 49 11.08 4.69 5.31
CA ASN A 49 10.12 4.92 6.40
C ASN A 49 9.15 3.76 6.63
N GLY A 50 9.27 2.66 5.86
CA GLY A 50 8.35 1.51 5.89
C GLY A 50 6.91 1.87 5.52
N ARG A 51 6.68 3.00 4.83
CA ARG A 51 5.33 3.48 4.53
C ARG A 51 4.57 2.55 3.60
N ASP A 52 5.28 1.88 2.71
CA ASP A 52 4.76 0.81 1.83
C ASP A 52 4.15 -0.37 2.61
N GLU A 53 4.59 -0.58 3.85
CA GLU A 53 4.11 -1.60 4.78
C GLU A 53 3.28 -1.03 5.94
N SER A 54 2.90 0.25 5.88
CA SER A 54 2.16 0.93 6.94
C SER A 54 0.64 0.82 6.76
N PRO A 55 -0.17 0.85 7.84
CA PRO A 55 -1.61 0.65 7.76
C PRO A 55 -2.37 1.75 6.98
N GLU A 56 -1.77 2.93 6.85
CA GLU A 56 -2.32 4.03 6.04
C GLU A 56 -2.15 3.79 4.52
N PHE A 57 -1.23 2.92 4.14
CA PHE A 57 -0.93 2.59 2.75
C PHE A 57 -1.40 1.17 2.37
N CYS A 58 -1.36 0.28 3.35
CA CYS A 58 -1.94 -1.05 3.35
C CYS A 58 -3.40 -1.04 3.77
N GLU A 59 -4.20 -0.29 3.01
CA GLU A 59 -5.65 -0.38 3.13
C GLU A 59 -6.12 -1.64 2.38
N CYS A 60 -6.54 -2.65 3.13
CA CYS A 60 -7.26 -3.78 2.56
C CYS A 60 -8.51 -3.24 1.84
N ARG A 61 -8.86 -3.79 0.68
CA ARG A 61 -10.10 -3.40 0.00
C ARG A 61 -11.30 -3.62 0.94
N GLY A 62 -12.39 -2.88 0.78
CA GLY A 62 -13.56 -2.99 1.69
C GLY A 62 -14.16 -4.40 1.82
N ASN A 63 -13.87 -5.28 0.86
CA ASN A 63 -14.25 -6.69 0.81
C ASN A 63 -13.09 -7.65 1.20
N GLN A 64 -12.11 -7.16 1.96
CA GLN A 64 -11.01 -7.92 2.51
C GLN A 64 -10.93 -7.71 4.03
N PHE A 65 -10.58 -8.77 4.76
CA PHE A 65 -10.31 -8.71 6.19
C PHE A 65 -8.81 -8.52 6.43
N ARG A 66 -8.47 -7.63 7.36
CA ARG A 66 -7.08 -7.30 7.67
C ARG A 66 -6.52 -8.27 8.71
N CYS A 67 -5.78 -9.26 8.23
CA CYS A 67 -5.05 -10.23 9.06
C CYS A 67 -3.86 -9.64 9.79
N ASN A 68 -3.21 -8.61 9.27
CA ASN A 68 -2.13 -7.87 9.93
C ASN A 68 -1.93 -6.55 9.19
N ILE A 69 -0.93 -5.74 9.55
CA ILE A 69 -0.70 -4.47 8.85
C ILE A 69 -0.47 -4.71 7.35
N THR A 70 0.23 -5.78 7.01
CA THR A 70 0.69 -6.09 5.64
C THR A 70 -0.12 -7.20 4.97
N HIS A 71 -1.01 -7.89 5.70
CA HIS A 71 -1.73 -9.05 5.19
C HIS A 71 -3.25 -8.85 5.19
N CYS A 72 -3.85 -9.06 4.02
CA CYS A 72 -5.28 -8.96 3.78
C CYS A 72 -5.77 -10.27 3.17
N ILE A 73 -6.80 -10.85 3.77
CA ILE A 73 -7.53 -12.02 3.23
C ILE A 73 -8.89 -11.58 2.71
N ASN A 74 -9.63 -12.48 2.07
CA ASN A 74 -10.99 -12.17 1.67
C ASN A 74 -11.89 -11.98 2.90
N ILE A 75 -12.88 -11.09 2.86
CA ILE A 75 -13.87 -10.98 3.94
C ILE A 75 -14.63 -12.31 4.15
N LEU A 76 -14.76 -13.12 3.10
CA LEU A 76 -15.37 -14.45 3.15
C LEU A 76 -14.52 -15.49 3.88
N SER A 77 -13.21 -15.27 3.97
CA SER A 77 -12.27 -16.10 4.72
C SER A 77 -12.31 -15.82 6.22
N ARG A 78 -13.03 -14.77 6.65
CA ARG A 78 -13.19 -14.50 8.08
C ARG A 78 -14.26 -15.45 8.63
N CYS A 79 -13.88 -16.28 9.61
CA CYS A 79 -14.74 -17.27 10.26
C CYS A 79 -15.29 -18.32 9.30
N ASP A 80 -14.46 -18.76 8.36
CA ASP A 80 -14.82 -19.80 7.42
C ASP A 80 -14.47 -21.22 7.93
N GLY A 81 -13.90 -21.30 9.15
CA GLY A 81 -13.42 -22.53 9.76
C GLY A 81 -12.00 -22.90 9.37
N ARG A 82 -11.28 -22.06 8.63
CA ARG A 82 -9.90 -22.27 8.18
C ARG A 82 -9.03 -21.12 8.65
N ARG A 83 -7.80 -21.43 9.06
CA ARG A 83 -6.82 -20.38 9.37
C ARG A 83 -6.18 -19.90 8.07
N ASP A 84 -6.69 -18.79 7.55
CA ASP A 84 -6.12 -18.07 6.43
C ASP A 84 -5.14 -16.98 6.90
N CYS A 85 -5.31 -16.39 8.09
CA CYS A 85 -4.26 -15.58 8.70
C CYS A 85 -3.16 -16.46 9.31
N ALA A 86 -1.90 -16.00 9.22
CA ALA A 86 -0.76 -16.66 9.88
C ALA A 86 -0.95 -16.84 11.39
N ASP A 87 -1.55 -15.84 12.06
CA ASP A 87 -1.88 -15.89 13.49
C ASP A 87 -3.25 -16.54 13.77
N GLY A 88 -4.04 -16.88 12.74
CA GLY A 88 -5.39 -17.44 12.89
C GLY A 88 -6.46 -16.48 13.39
N ARG A 89 -6.15 -15.18 13.45
CA ARG A 89 -7.02 -14.10 13.96
C ARG A 89 -8.25 -13.80 13.09
N ASP A 90 -8.29 -14.34 11.89
CA ASP A 90 -9.50 -14.43 11.07
C ASP A 90 -10.55 -15.36 11.66
N GLU A 91 -10.14 -16.34 12.45
CA GLU A 91 -11.00 -17.31 13.14
C GLU A 91 -11.22 -16.97 14.63
N GLU A 92 -10.69 -15.84 15.09
CA GLU A 92 -10.90 -15.36 16.45
C GLU A 92 -12.09 -14.41 16.54
N ASN A 93 -12.93 -14.58 17.58
CA ASN A 93 -14.09 -13.73 17.84
C ASN A 93 -15.13 -13.72 16.69
N CYS A 94 -15.48 -14.91 16.23
CA CYS A 94 -16.83 -15.22 15.79
C CYS A 94 -17.65 -15.82 16.95
#